data_AF-A0A435YKB5-F1
#
_entry.id   AF-A0A435YKB5-F1
#
_cell.length_a   1.000
_cell.length_b   1.000
_cell.length_c   1.000
_cell.angle_alpha   90.00
_cell.angle_beta   90.00
_cell.angle_gamma   90.00
#
_symmetry.space_group_name_H-M   'P 1'
#
loop_
_entity.id
_entity.type
_entity.pdbx_description
1 polymer ?
#
loop_
_entity_poly.entity_id
_entity_poly.type
_entity_poly.pdbx_seq_one_letter_code
_entity_poly.pdbx_strand_id
1 'polypeptide(L)'
;MLPENTRRSLPMALLHAREAVMARFRPMLAAHDVTEQQWRVLRVLSEAGPVEATELADRASVLPPSLTRIIKALEGRKFIPRN
;
A
#
# COMPACT_ATOMS: atom_id res chain seq x y z
N MET A 1 22.80 23.38 9.83
CA MET A 1 23.72 22.42 9.17
C MET A 1 22.96 21.13 8.94
N LEU A 2 22.88 20.66 7.70
CA LEU A 2 22.36 19.31 7.43
C LEU A 2 23.34 18.28 8.03
N PRO A 3 22.86 17.16 8.59
CA PRO A 3 23.76 16.18 9.18
C PRO A 3 24.72 15.63 8.11
N GLU A 4 26.02 15.71 8.37
CA GLU A 4 27.12 15.30 7.46
C GLU A 4 27.14 13.79 7.14
N ASN A 5 26.17 13.03 7.66
CA ASN A 5 26.12 11.58 7.52
C ASN A 5 24.67 11.10 7.30
N THR A 6 24.44 10.50 6.13
CA THR A 6 23.15 9.90 5.76
C THR A 6 22.69 8.79 6.73
N ARG A 7 23.61 8.18 7.48
CA ARG A 7 23.28 7.18 8.52
C ARG A 7 22.44 7.72 9.67
N ARG A 8 22.40 9.04 9.89
CA ARG A 8 21.55 9.69 10.91
C ARG A 8 20.31 10.39 10.32
N SER A 9 20.08 10.25 9.02
CA SER A 9 18.91 10.85 8.35
C SER A 9 17.66 10.06 8.72
N LEU A 10 16.75 10.67 9.51
CA LEU A 10 15.47 10.06 9.89
C LEU A 10 14.64 9.62 8.66
N PRO A 11 14.49 10.42 7.59
CA PRO A 11 13.81 9.96 6.38
C PRO A 11 14.40 8.68 5.78
N MET A 12 15.73 8.56 5.75
CA MET A 12 16.38 7.35 5.23
C MET A 12 16.22 6.16 6.17
N ALA A 13 16.29 6.38 7.48
CA ALA A 13 16.05 5.36 8.48
C ALA A 13 14.62 4.78 8.36
N LEU A 14 13.61 5.64 8.14
CA LEU A 14 12.23 5.20 7.94
C LEU A 14 12.04 4.42 6.63
N LEU A 15 12.72 4.81 5.55
CA LEU A 15 12.72 4.05 4.29
C LEU A 15 13.30 2.64 4.49
N HIS A 16 14.44 2.51 5.19
CA HIS A 16 15.04 1.22 5.49
C HIS A 16 14.16 0.39 6.43
N ALA A 17 13.55 1.01 7.44
CA ALA A 17 12.63 0.32 8.35
C ALA A 17 11.42 -0.23 7.60
N ARG A 18 10.80 0.57 6.71
CA ARG A 18 9.72 0.09 5.84
C ARG A 18 10.17 -1.11 5.02
N GLU A 19 11.34 -1.04 4.39
CA GLU A 19 11.85 -2.11 3.56
C GLU A 19 12.10 -3.41 4.36
N ALA A 20 12.74 -3.30 5.52
CA ALA A 20 13.02 -4.43 6.40
C ALA A 20 11.74 -5.12 6.90
N VAL A 21 10.72 -4.33 7.24
CA VAL A 21 9.40 -4.85 7.64
C VAL A 21 8.72 -5.53 6.46
N MET A 22 8.58 -4.82 5.32
CA MET A 22 7.84 -5.32 4.17
C MET A 22 8.49 -6.55 3.54
N ALA A 23 9.81 -6.70 3.59
CA ALA A 23 10.51 -7.90 3.14
C ALA A 23 9.98 -9.18 3.80
N ARG A 24 9.51 -9.11 5.06
CA ARG A 24 8.90 -10.26 5.75
C ARG A 24 7.46 -10.54 5.30
N PHE A 25 6.70 -9.53 4.90
CA PHE A 25 5.30 -9.68 4.48
C PHE A 25 5.15 -10.04 3.00
N ARG A 26 6.09 -9.63 2.14
CA ARG A 26 6.03 -9.90 0.69
C ARG A 26 5.82 -11.37 0.32
N PRO A 27 6.46 -12.37 0.95
CA PRO A 27 6.18 -13.77 0.63
C PRO A 27 4.73 -14.18 0.85
N MET A 28 4.12 -13.71 1.95
CA MET A 28 2.71 -13.95 2.24
C MET A 28 1.82 -13.27 1.20
N LEU A 29 2.07 -12.00 0.89
CA LEU A 29 1.29 -11.27 -0.12
C LEU A 29 1.42 -11.92 -1.50
N ALA A 30 2.63 -12.33 -1.89
CA ALA A 30 2.90 -13.02 -3.15
C ALA A 30 2.24 -14.40 -3.24
N ALA A 31 2.12 -15.15 -2.14
CA ALA A 31 1.37 -16.41 -2.12
C ALA A 31 -0.12 -16.22 -2.46
N HIS A 32 -0.65 -15.03 -2.24
CA HIS A 32 -2.00 -14.63 -2.65
C HIS A 32 -1.99 -13.78 -3.93
N ASP A 33 -0.85 -13.65 -4.62
CA ASP A 33 -0.64 -12.80 -5.79
C ASP A 33 -1.02 -11.32 -5.55
N VAL A 34 -0.96 -10.84 -4.31
CA VAL A 34 -1.31 -9.46 -3.93
C VAL A 34 -0.04 -8.62 -3.81
N THR A 35 -0.06 -7.39 -4.34
CA THR A 35 1.02 -6.41 -4.15
C THR A 35 0.84 -5.61 -2.85
N GLU A 36 1.90 -4.97 -2.33
CA GLU A 36 1.77 -4.10 -1.14
C GLU A 36 0.75 -2.96 -1.33
N GLN A 37 0.60 -2.43 -2.54
CA GLN A 37 -0.38 -1.36 -2.84
C GLN A 37 -1.82 -1.91 -2.83
N GLN A 38 -2.04 -3.08 -3.44
CA GLN A 38 -3.33 -3.77 -3.41
C GLN A 38 -3.72 -4.17 -1.99
N TRP A 39 -2.79 -4.70 -1.20
CA TRP A 39 -3.03 -5.07 0.18
C TRP A 39 -3.48 -3.87 1.02
N ARG A 40 -2.84 -2.69 0.87
CA ARG A 40 -3.27 -1.47 1.57
C ARG A 40 -4.69 -1.06 1.22
N VAL A 41 -5.07 -1.14 -0.06
CA VAL A 41 -6.45 -0.86 -0.50
C VAL A 41 -7.43 -1.84 0.14
N LEU A 42 -7.15 -3.15 0.10
CA LEU A 42 -7.98 -4.17 0.77
C LEU A 42 -8.08 -3.94 2.27
N ARG A 43 -6.97 -3.58 2.93
CA ARG A 43 -6.94 -3.32 4.37
C ARG A 43 -7.84 -2.15 4.74
N VAL A 44 -7.78 -1.03 4.00
CA VAL A 44 -8.63 0.15 4.25
C VAL A 44 -10.11 -0.18 4.04
N LEU A 45 -10.46 -0.84 2.94
CA LEU A 45 -11.84 -1.25 2.66
C LEU A 45 -12.37 -2.25 3.70
N SER A 46 -11.51 -3.14 4.20
CA SER A 46 -11.88 -4.07 5.28
C SER A 46 -12.14 -3.39 6.62
N GLU A 47 -11.55 -2.22 6.89
CA GLU A 47 -11.76 -1.48 8.14
C GLU A 47 -12.91 -0.51 8.09
N ALA A 48 -12.99 0.25 7.00
CA ALA A 48 -13.93 1.36 6.87
C ALA A 48 -15.18 1.02 6.04
N GLY A 49 -15.19 -0.15 5.38
CA GLY A 49 -16.21 -0.46 4.39
C GLY A 49 -16.04 0.38 3.12
N PRO A 50 -17.14 0.60 2.38
CA PRO A 50 -17.14 1.49 1.21
C PRO A 50 -16.74 2.92 1.60
N VAL A 51 -15.74 3.46 0.93
CA VAL A 51 -15.25 4.83 1.11
C VAL A 51 -15.02 5.48 -0.24
N GLU A 52 -15.07 6.81 -0.29
CA GLU A 52 -14.83 7.58 -1.50
C GLU A 52 -13.42 7.37 -2.05
N ALA A 53 -13.28 7.38 -3.38
CA ALA A 53 -12.02 7.01 -4.04
C ALA A 53 -10.84 7.91 -3.62
N THR A 54 -11.07 9.20 -3.43
CA THR A 54 -10.03 10.15 -2.98
C THR A 54 -9.57 9.84 -1.56
N GLU A 55 -10.51 9.51 -0.65
CA GLU A 55 -10.19 9.11 0.72
C GLU A 55 -9.45 7.77 0.73
N LEU A 56 -9.90 6.81 -0.08
CA LEU A 56 -9.25 5.51 -0.22
C LEU A 56 -7.81 5.65 -0.70
N ALA A 57 -7.56 6.54 -1.67
CA ALA A 57 -6.22 6.80 -2.20
C ALA A 57 -5.28 7.33 -1.12
N ASP A 58 -5.75 8.31 -0.33
CA ASP A 58 -4.97 8.93 0.74
C ASP A 58 -4.65 7.93 1.86
N ARG A 59 -5.68 7.24 2.38
CA ARG A 59 -5.55 6.25 3.45
C ARG A 59 -4.70 5.05 3.08
N ALA A 60 -4.80 4.59 1.82
CA ALA A 60 -3.95 3.51 1.32
C ALA A 60 -2.56 4.02 0.89
N SER A 61 -2.30 5.33 0.94
CA SER A 61 -1.10 6.02 0.43
C SER A 61 -0.71 5.56 -0.97
N VAL A 62 -1.68 5.64 -1.88
CA VAL A 62 -1.54 5.33 -3.31
C VAL A 62 -1.96 6.54 -4.15
N LEU A 63 -1.33 6.71 -5.31
CA LEU A 63 -1.71 7.77 -6.23
C LEU A 63 -3.09 7.46 -6.85
N PRO A 64 -3.97 8.45 -7.07
CA PRO A 64 -5.29 8.24 -7.67
C PRO A 64 -5.26 7.48 -9.02
N PRO A 65 -4.35 7.77 -9.96
CA PRO A 65 -4.26 6.98 -11.20
C PRO A 65 -3.90 5.51 -10.98
N SER A 66 -3.16 5.21 -9.91
CA SER A 66 -2.83 3.83 -9.53
C SER A 66 -3.99 3.14 -8.83
N LEU A 67 -4.76 3.87 -8.03
CA LEU A 67 -5.95 3.33 -7.37
C LEU A 67 -6.94 2.78 -8.39
N THR A 68 -7.22 3.49 -9.49
CA THR A 68 -8.13 3.01 -10.54
C THR A 68 -7.68 1.68 -11.13
N ARG A 69 -6.37 1.51 -11.38
CA ARG A 69 -5.81 0.23 -11.88
C ARG A 69 -5.88 -0.87 -10.82
N ILE A 70 -5.64 -0.53 -9.56
CA ILE A 70 -5.71 -1.46 -8.43
C ILE A 70 -7.14 -1.97 -8.24
N ILE A 71 -8.14 -1.09 -8.22
CA ILE A 71 -9.56 -1.48 -8.08
C ILE A 71 -9.96 -2.46 -9.17
N LYS A 72 -9.69 -2.13 -10.45
CA LYS A 72 -9.97 -3.04 -11.58
C LYS A 72 -9.31 -4.41 -11.42
N ALA A 73 -8.06 -4.45 -10.95
CA ALA A 73 -7.35 -5.70 -10.71
C ALA A 73 -7.97 -6.51 -9.56
N LEU A 74 -8.37 -5.86 -8.46
CA LEU A 74 -9.01 -6.49 -7.31
C LEU A 74 -10.41 -7.02 -7.64
N GLU A 75 -11.21 -6.27 -8.40
CA GLU A 75 -12.52 -6.68 -8.92
C GLU A 75 -12.39 -7.89 -9.86
N GLY A 76 -11.45 -7.83 -10.81
CA GLY A 76 -11.19 -8.94 -11.74
C GLY A 76 -10.83 -10.25 -11.03
N ARG A 77 -10.28 -10.14 -9.83
CA ARG A 77 -9.86 -11.26 -8.97
C ARG A 77 -10.87 -11.58 -7.86
N LYS A 78 -12.01 -10.89 -7.84
CA LYS A 78 -13.10 -11.09 -6.87
C LYS A 78 -12.69 -10.86 -5.41
N PHE A 79 -11.66 -10.05 -5.16
CA PHE A 79 -11.33 -9.61 -3.81
C PHE A 79 -12.28 -8.53 -3.31
N ILE A 80 -12.89 -7.79 -4.24
CA ILE A 80 -13.95 -6.81 -3.98
C ILE A 80 -15.07 -7.00 -5.01
N PRO A 81 -16.33 -6.67 -4.68
CA PRO A 81 -17.42 -6.69 -5.63
C PRO A 81 -17.17 -5.66 -6.75
N ARG A 82 -17.69 -5.95 -7.96
CA ARG A 82 -17.80 -4.92 -9.01
C ARG A 82 -18.95 -3.99 -8.66
N ASN A 83 -18.70 -2.69 -8.78
CA ASN A 83 -19.77 -1.70 -8.87
C ASN A 83 -20.30 -1.58 -10.30
#